data_AF-A0A7C4FHZ6-F1
#
_entry.id   AF-A0A7C4FHZ6-F1
#
_cell.length_a   1.000
_cell.length_b   1.000
_cell.length_c   1.000
_cell.angle_alpha   90.00
_cell.angle_beta   90.00
_cell.angle_gamma   90.00
#
_symmetry.space_group_name_H-M   'P 1'
#
loop_
_entity.id
_entity.type
_entity.pdbx_description
1 polymer ?
#
loop_
_entity_poly.entity_id
_entity_poly.type
_entity_poly.pdbx_seq_one_letter_code
_entity_poly.pdbx_strand_id
1 'polypeptide(L)'
;MRSRVSLLILVYTLMNVLSAVALYLLKEQRVDVYVSLNILSYYVSYAVVRPSTLSSIVRVLNVALFALFIAIVAYRVYEVLAP
;
A
#
# COMPACT_ATOMS: atom_id res chain seq x y z
N MET A 1 2.00 -19.70 -13.88
CA MET A 1 2.30 -18.97 -12.62
C MET A 1 3.14 -17.70 -12.82
N ARG A 2 4.27 -17.71 -13.57
CA ARG A 2 5.12 -16.50 -13.79
C ARG A 2 4.37 -15.27 -14.32
N SER A 3 3.49 -15.43 -15.32
CA SER A 3 2.75 -14.31 -15.94
C SER A 3 1.89 -13.51 -14.94
N ARG A 4 1.19 -14.18 -14.01
CA ARG A 4 0.35 -13.47 -13.01
C ARG A 4 1.17 -12.68 -11.99
N VAL A 5 2.35 -13.19 -11.62
CA VAL A 5 3.26 -12.48 -10.70
C VAL A 5 3.85 -11.24 -11.39
N SER A 6 4.24 -11.35 -12.66
CA SER A 6 4.70 -10.20 -13.45
C SER A 6 3.60 -9.13 -13.60
N LEU A 7 2.35 -9.56 -13.80
CA LEU A 7 1.20 -8.66 -13.88
C LEU A 7 0.94 -7.94 -12.55
N LEU A 8 1.06 -8.65 -11.42
CA LEU A 8 0.98 -8.05 -10.08
C LEU A 8 2.05 -6.99 -9.86
N ILE A 9 3.31 -7.31 -10.18
CA ILE A 9 4.42 -6.37 -10.04
C ILE A 9 4.21 -5.15 -10.94
N LEU A 10 3.75 -5.34 -12.18
CA LEU A 10 3.48 -4.25 -13.11
C LEU A 10 2.40 -3.31 -12.58
N VAL A 11 1.25 -3.85 -12.17
CA VAL A 11 0.13 -3.05 -11.64
C VAL A 11 0.53 -2.33 -10.36
N TYR A 12 1.22 -3.02 -9.46
CA TYR A 12 1.74 -2.45 -8.21
C TYR A 12 2.71 -1.29 -8.46
N THR A 13 3.63 -1.46 -9.42
CA THR A 13 4.62 -0.45 -9.76
C THR A 13 3.95 0.76 -10.40
N LEU A 14 3.00 0.55 -11.32
CA LEU A 14 2.24 1.64 -11.94
C LEU A 14 1.44 2.43 -10.91
N MET A 15 0.70 1.76 -10.01
CA MET A 15 -0.03 2.45 -8.96
C MET A 15 0.89 3.24 -8.03
N ASN A 16 2.06 2.69 -7.67
CA ASN A 16 3.04 3.40 -6.85
C ASN A 16 3.63 4.61 -7.55
N VAL A 17 4.01 4.48 -8.82
CA VAL A 17 4.57 5.60 -9.60
C VAL A 17 3.53 6.70 -9.75
N LEU A 18 2.28 6.36 -10.10
CA LEU A 18 1.20 7.34 -10.21
C LEU A 18 0.92 8.04 -8.88
N SER A 19 0.91 7.28 -7.78
CA SER A 19 0.72 7.84 -6.43
C SER A 19 1.88 8.75 -6.02
N ALA A 20 3.12 8.35 -6.30
CA ALA A 20 4.30 9.16 -6.00
C ALA A 20 4.36 10.43 -6.84
N VAL A 21 4.03 10.36 -8.13
CA VAL A 21 3.94 11.54 -9.01
C VAL A 21 2.83 12.48 -8.54
N ALA A 22 1.66 11.96 -8.16
CA ALA A 22 0.58 12.76 -7.61
C ALA A 22 1.04 13.49 -6.33
N LEU A 23 1.63 12.78 -5.36
CA LEU A 23 2.13 13.39 -4.13
C LEU A 23 3.24 14.42 -4.38
N TYR A 24 4.13 14.16 -5.33
CA TYR A 24 5.16 15.11 -5.75
C TYR A 24 4.55 16.39 -6.34
N LEU A 25 3.54 16.26 -7.19
CA LEU A 25 2.81 17.41 -7.76
C LEU A 25 2.06 18.21 -6.69
N LEU A 26 1.52 17.53 -5.67
CA LEU A 26 0.92 18.16 -4.51
C LEU A 26 1.95 18.79 -3.55
N LYS A 27 3.26 18.63 -3.82
CA LYS A 27 4.38 19.03 -2.94
C LYS A 27 4.25 18.47 -1.52
N GLU A 28 3.59 17.33 -1.37
CA GLU A 28 3.42 16.68 -0.08
C GLU A 28 4.75 16.02 0.31
N GLN A 29 5.37 16.46 1.41
CA GLN A 29 6.63 15.91 1.92
C GLN A 29 6.43 14.88 3.04
N ARG A 30 5.19 14.68 3.50
CA ARG A 30 4.89 13.80 4.63
C ARG A 30 5.06 12.34 4.25
N VAL A 31 6.11 11.72 4.77
CA VAL A 31 6.48 10.31 4.56
C VAL A 31 5.31 9.35 4.86
N ASP A 32 4.49 9.65 5.87
CA ASP A 32 3.37 8.78 6.27
C ASP A 32 2.33 8.58 5.16
N VAL A 33 2.14 9.58 4.29
CA VAL A 33 1.21 9.50 3.16
C VAL A 33 1.76 8.58 2.08
N TYR A 34 3.06 8.68 1.79
CA TYR A 34 3.73 7.79 0.84
C TYR A 34 3.67 6.33 1.29
N VAL A 35 3.94 6.07 2.58
CA VAL A 35 3.85 4.72 3.15
C VAL A 35 2.42 4.19 3.08
N SER A 36 1.43 5.02 3.41
CA SER A 36 0.00 4.64 3.36
C SER A 36 -0.45 4.29 1.93
N LEU A 37 -0.09 5.12 0.94
CA LEU A 37 -0.42 4.86 -0.46
C LEU A 37 0.30 3.64 -1.02
N ASN A 38 1.52 3.37 -0.56
CA ASN A 38 2.26 2.18 -0.95
C ASN A 38 1.57 0.90 -0.45
N ILE A 39 1.18 0.87 0.84
CA ILE A 39 0.42 -0.24 1.44
C ILE A 39 -0.92 -0.42 0.73
N LEU A 40 -1.63 0.67 0.44
CA LEU A 40 -2.91 0.61 -0.27
C LEU A 40 -2.74 0.08 -1.69
N SER A 41 -1.71 0.55 -2.42
CA SER A 41 -1.38 0.07 -3.77
C SER A 41 -1.07 -1.43 -3.77
N TYR A 42 -0.39 -1.93 -2.73
CA TYR A 42 -0.17 -3.35 -2.54
C TYR A 42 -1.48 -4.11 -2.37
N TYR A 43 -2.38 -3.64 -1.49
CA TYR A 43 -3.67 -4.28 -1.26
C TYR A 43 -4.58 -4.28 -2.49
N VAL A 44 -4.65 -3.17 -3.22
CA VAL A 44 -5.41 -3.05 -4.46
C VAL A 44 -4.87 -4.01 -5.52
N SER A 45 -3.55 -4.02 -5.72
CA SER A 45 -2.90 -4.93 -6.69
C SER A 45 -3.11 -6.40 -6.32
N TYR A 46 -3.03 -6.72 -5.03
CA TYR A 46 -3.29 -8.06 -4.51
C TYR A 46 -4.74 -8.49 -4.72
N ALA A 47 -5.70 -7.57 -4.51
CA ALA A 47 -7.13 -7.82 -4.75
C ALA A 47 -7.46 -8.02 -6.24
N VAL A 48 -6.86 -7.23 -7.13
CA VAL A 48 -7.07 -7.30 -8.58
C VAL A 48 -6.52 -8.58 -9.19
N VAL A 49 -5.28 -8.95 -8.85
CA VAL A 49 -4.63 -10.12 -9.46
C VAL A 49 -4.99 -11.42 -8.74
N ARG A 50 -5.33 -11.33 -7.45
CA ARG A 50 -5.76 -12.43 -6.57
C ARG A 50 -4.94 -13.71 -6.77
N PRO A 51 -3.63 -13.69 -6.46
CA PRO A 51 -2.78 -14.86 -6.65
C PRO A 51 -3.31 -16.03 -5.78
N SER A 52 -3.58 -17.18 -6.42
CA SER A 52 -4.17 -18.36 -5.78
C SER A 52 -3.25 -19.05 -4.77
N THR A 53 -1.97 -18.66 -4.71
CA THR A 53 -1.00 -19.16 -3.73
C THR A 53 -1.08 -18.36 -2.43
N LEU A 54 -1.99 -18.75 -1.55
CA LEU A 54 -2.04 -18.32 -0.16
C LEU A 54 -0.96 -19.07 0.64
N SER A 55 0.28 -18.59 0.58
CA SER A 55 1.31 -19.03 1.54
C SER A 55 1.09 -18.36 2.88
N SER A 56 1.32 -19.07 3.99
CA SER A 56 1.23 -18.53 5.35
C SER A 56 2.06 -17.25 5.54
N ILE A 57 3.18 -17.13 4.82
CA ILE A 57 4.05 -15.94 4.82
C ILE A 57 3.31 -14.71 4.27
N VAL A 58 2.53 -14.88 3.20
CA VAL A 58 1.74 -13.78 2.59
C VAL A 58 0.64 -13.34 3.55
N ARG A 59 0.04 -14.28 4.29
CA ARG A 59 -0.96 -13.94 5.32
C ARG A 59 -0.34 -13.13 6.46
N VAL A 60 0.83 -13.51 6.95
CA VAL A 60 1.55 -12.75 7.99
C VAL A 60 1.92 -11.36 7.48
N LEU A 61 2.44 -11.26 6.25
CA LEU A 61 2.78 -9.98 5.63
C LEU A 61 1.55 -9.06 5.51
N ASN A 62 0.41 -9.59 5.06
CA ASN A 62 -0.84 -8.84 5.03
C ASN A 62 -1.21 -8.33 6.42
N VAL A 63 -1.25 -9.18 7.43
CA VAL A 63 -1.60 -8.75 8.80
C VAL A 63 -0.65 -7.66 9.31
N ALA A 64 0.66 -7.80 9.07
CA ALA A 64 1.65 -6.80 9.46
C ALA A 64 1.44 -5.46 8.73
N LEU A 65 1.25 -5.48 7.41
CA LEU A 65 0.99 -4.28 6.61
C LEU A 65 -0.33 -3.61 7.01
N PHE A 66 -1.35 -4.40 7.35
CA PHE A 66 -2.64 -3.88 7.80
C PHE A 66 -2.52 -3.20 9.17
N ALA A 67 -1.84 -3.84 10.11
CA ALA A 67 -1.58 -3.26 11.43
C ALA A 67 -0.80 -1.95 11.33
N LEU A 68 0.25 -1.92 10.48
CA LEU A 68 1.03 -0.72 10.21
C LEU A 68 0.16 0.39 9.61
N PHE A 69 -0.68 0.06 8.63
CA PHE A 69 -1.60 1.01 8.02
C PHE A 69 -2.58 1.61 9.04
N ILE A 70 -3.19 0.77 9.89
CA ILE A 70 -4.07 1.24 10.97
C ILE A 70 -3.32 2.15 11.93
N ALA A 71 -2.10 1.80 12.33
CA ALA A 71 -1.31 2.61 13.25
C ALA A 71 -1.03 4.00 12.68
N ILE A 72 -0.65 4.09 11.40
CA ILE A 72 -0.42 5.37 10.71
C ILE A 72 -1.71 6.19 10.65
N VAL A 73 -2.83 5.57 10.24
CA VAL A 73 -4.12 6.26 10.15
C VAL A 73 -4.59 6.74 11.53
N ALA A 74 -4.46 5.90 12.56
CA ALA A 74 -4.85 6.24 13.93
C ALA A 74 -4.02 7.41 14.48
N TYR A 75 -2.71 7.41 14.25
CA TYR A 75 -1.84 8.52 14.62
C TYR A 75 -2.27 9.82 13.94
N ARG A 76 -2.60 9.76 12.65
CA ARG A 76 -3.08 10.93 11.91
C ARG A 76 -4.45 11.42 12.36
N VAL A 77 -5.37 10.50 12.66
CA VAL A 77 -6.68 10.86 13.22
C VAL A 77 -6.52 11.52 14.59
N TYR A 78 -5.57 11.03 15.40
CA TYR A 78 -5.25 11.63 16.69
C TYR A 78 -4.70 13.05 16.56
N GLU A 79 -3.70 13.29 15.69
CA GLU A 79 -3.18 14.64 15.42
C GLU A 79 -4.28 15.62 14.97
N VAL A 80 -5.23 15.16 14.16
CA VAL A 80 -6.33 16.01 13.68
C VAL A 80 -7.33 16.33 14.79
N LEU A 81 -7.59 15.39 15.70
CA LEU A 81 -8.56 15.55 16.80
C LEU A 81 -7.96 16.26 18.02
N ALA A 82 -6.66 16.13 18.25
CA ALA A 82 -5.93 16.71 19.38
C ALA A 82 -4.76 17.55 18.85
N PRO A 83 -5.02 18.82 18.45
CA PRO A 83 -4.00 19.72 17.91
C PRO A 83 -2.93 20.12 18.93
#